data_AF-A0A968FRZ5-F1
#
_entry.id   AF-A0A968FRZ5-F1
#
_cell.length_a   1.000
_cell.length_b   1.000
_cell.length_c   1.000
_cell.angle_alpha   90.00
_cell.angle_beta   90.00
_cell.angle_gamma   90.00
#
_symmetry.space_group_name_H-M   'P 1'
#
loop_
_entity.id
_entity.type
_entity.pdbx_description
1 polymer ?
#
loop_
_entity_poly.entity_id
_entity_poly.type
_entity_poly.pdbx_seq_one_letter_code
_entity_poly.pdbx_strand_id
1 'polypeptide(L)'
;EAVENLECDIVVNVQGDEPLMPPDNIDLVVRALADSSDVPVSTLKMRIDNEDDLNNAHITKVVVDRRGRALYFSRAPIPHDREARLRTSGDLETLETARAPGYKHIGLY
;
A
#
# COMPACT_ATOMS: atom_id res chain seq x y z
N GLU A 1 22.97 -2.27 10.80
CA GLU A 1 22.74 -3.26 11.87
C GLU A 1 22.82 -4.73 11.43
N ALA A 2 21.90 -5.31 10.65
CA ALA A 2 22.01 -6.74 10.28
C ALA A 2 22.95 -7.03 9.08
N VAL A 3 23.02 -6.12 8.11
CA VAL A 3 23.73 -6.31 6.82
C VAL A 3 24.75 -5.21 6.53
N GLU A 4 25.09 -4.42 7.53
CA GLU A 4 25.87 -3.17 7.38
C GLU A 4 27.26 -3.36 6.76
N ASN A 5 27.90 -4.51 7.00
CA ASN A 5 29.23 -4.83 6.47
C ASN A 5 29.17 -5.87 5.33
N LEU A 6 28.01 -6.09 4.74
CA LEU A 6 27.82 -7.04 3.66
C LEU A 6 27.74 -6.28 2.33
N GLU A 7 28.67 -6.56 1.41
CA GLU A 7 28.55 -6.05 0.04
C GLU A 7 27.36 -6.74 -0.65
N CYS A 8 26.36 -5.96 -1.01
CA CYS A 8 25.16 -6.42 -1.69
C CYS A 8 24.54 -5.30 -2.53
N ASP A 9 23.91 -5.66 -3.65
CA ASP A 9 23.26 -4.71 -4.54
C ASP A 9 21.87 -4.30 -4.02
N ILE A 10 21.13 -5.28 -3.46
CA ILE A 10 19.77 -5.12 -2.95
C ILE A 10 19.63 -5.89 -1.64
N VAL A 11 19.01 -5.25 -0.65
CA VAL A 11 18.63 -5.87 0.63
C VAL A 11 17.12 -5.95 0.69
N VAL A 12 16.59 -7.13 1.01
CA VAL A 12 15.16 -7.32 1.28
C VAL A 12 14.93 -7.56 2.77
N ASN A 13 14.06 -6.78 3.38
CA ASN A 13 13.64 -6.91 4.77
C ASN A 13 12.33 -7.73 4.86
N VAL A 14 12.46 -9.00 5.24
CA VAL A 14 11.34 -9.90 5.49
C VAL A 14 11.01 -9.90 6.99
N GLN A 15 9.80 -9.47 7.35
CA GLN A 15 9.36 -9.46 8.75
C GLN A 15 9.10 -10.89 9.26
N GLY A 16 9.52 -11.18 10.50
CA GLY A 16 9.38 -12.51 11.11
C GLY A 16 7.96 -12.84 11.58
N ASP A 17 7.05 -11.87 11.61
CA ASP A 17 5.65 -12.02 12.03
C ASP A 17 4.68 -12.35 10.88
N GLU A 18 5.18 -12.47 9.64
CA GLU A 18 4.43 -12.83 8.43
C GLU A 18 4.88 -14.19 7.85
N PRO A 19 4.78 -15.31 8.59
CA PRO A 19 5.34 -16.61 8.19
C PRO A 19 4.67 -17.26 6.97
N LEU A 20 3.49 -16.77 6.58
CA LEU A 20 2.72 -17.28 5.44
C LEU A 20 2.76 -16.32 4.24
N MET A 21 3.68 -15.35 4.23
CA MET A 21 3.84 -14.44 3.10
C MET A 21 4.22 -15.23 1.83
N PRO A 22 3.48 -15.05 0.72
CA PRO A 22 3.84 -15.69 -0.55
C PRO A 22 5.26 -15.32 -0.96
N PRO A 23 6.12 -16.30 -1.33
CA PRO A 23 7.51 -16.02 -1.71
C PRO A 23 7.61 -15.12 -2.93
N ASP A 24 6.64 -15.21 -3.85
CA ASP A 24 6.56 -14.36 -5.05
C ASP A 24 6.52 -12.84 -4.72
N ASN A 25 6.12 -12.46 -3.50
CA ASN A 25 6.17 -11.07 -3.05
C ASN A 25 7.61 -10.54 -2.97
N ILE A 26 8.58 -11.39 -2.64
CA ILE A 26 9.99 -11.02 -2.61
C ILE A 26 10.45 -10.68 -4.03
N ASP A 27 10.07 -11.49 -5.02
CA ASP A 27 10.40 -11.19 -6.42
C ASP A 27 9.76 -9.88 -6.89
N LEU A 28 8.53 -9.59 -6.48
CA LEU A 28 7.82 -8.36 -6.84
C LEU A 28 8.52 -7.11 -6.30
N VAL A 29 8.97 -7.11 -5.04
CA VAL A 29 9.66 -5.96 -4.44
C VAL A 29 11.04 -5.77 -5.07
N VAL A 30 11.79 -6.86 -5.29
CA VAL A 30 13.11 -6.79 -5.92
C VAL A 30 13.01 -6.24 -7.34
N ARG A 31 12.07 -6.74 -8.16
CA ARG A 31 11.87 -6.24 -9.53
C ARG A 31 11.45 -4.77 -9.55
N ALA A 32 10.54 -4.36 -8.67
CA ALA A 32 10.10 -2.98 -8.59
C ALA A 32 11.24 -2.00 -8.30
N LEU A 33 12.20 -2.39 -7.44
CA LEU A 33 13.38 -1.60 -7.16
C LEU A 33 14.39 -1.66 -8.33
N ALA A 34 14.68 -2.84 -8.86
CA ALA A 34 15.64 -3.04 -9.94
C ALA A 34 15.25 -2.30 -11.24
N ASP A 35 13.95 -2.25 -11.55
CA ASP A 35 13.42 -1.57 -12.74
C ASP A 35 13.33 -0.03 -12.57
N SER A 36 13.57 0.48 -11.36
CA SER A 36 13.41 1.90 -11.03
C SER A 36 14.73 2.54 -10.59
N SER A 37 15.37 3.30 -11.48
CA SER A 37 16.64 3.97 -11.17
C SER A 37 16.49 5.24 -10.29
N ASP A 38 15.26 5.72 -10.07
CA ASP A 38 14.98 6.99 -9.38
C ASP A 38 14.45 6.81 -7.94
N VAL A 39 14.36 5.59 -7.43
CA VAL A 39 13.87 5.31 -6.07
C VAL A 39 14.86 4.44 -5.29
N PRO A 40 15.15 4.76 -4.02
CA PRO A 40 16.10 3.99 -3.21
C PRO A 40 15.46 2.79 -2.50
N VAL A 41 14.12 2.70 -2.48
CA VAL A 41 13.35 1.70 -1.75
C VAL A 41 12.08 1.38 -2.53
N SER A 42 11.65 0.13 -2.50
CA SER A 42 10.33 -0.26 -2.99
C SER A 42 9.58 -1.07 -1.92
N THR A 43 8.28 -1.24 -2.10
CA THR A 43 7.44 -2.02 -1.19
C THR A 43 6.17 -2.46 -1.92
N LEU A 44 5.36 -3.30 -1.29
CA LEU A 44 4.11 -3.79 -1.87
C LEU A 44 2.87 -3.13 -1.27
N LYS A 45 1.81 -3.14 -2.07
CA LYS A 45 0.48 -2.73 -1.66
C LYS A 45 -0.57 -3.73 -2.15
N MET A 46 -1.65 -3.87 -1.38
CA MET A 46 -2.79 -4.70 -1.72
C MET A 46 -4.05 -3.84 -1.73
N ARG A 47 -4.94 -4.05 -2.70
CA ARG A 47 -6.22 -3.33 -2.72
C ARG A 47 -7.04 -3.72 -1.49
N ILE A 48 -7.71 -2.74 -0.88
CA ILE A 48 -8.67 -2.95 0.19
C ILE A 48 -10.06 -3.06 -0.44
N ASP A 49 -10.72 -4.19 -0.24
CA ASP A 49 -12.03 -4.50 -0.85
C ASP A 49 -13.21 -4.36 0.13
N ASN A 50 -12.96 -4.13 1.42
CA ASN A 50 -13.99 -3.97 2.45
C ASN A 50 -13.75 -2.72 3.31
N GLU A 51 -14.81 -2.16 3.90
CA GLU A 51 -14.72 -0.94 4.71
C GLU A 51 -14.08 -1.17 6.08
N ASP A 52 -14.19 -2.37 6.64
CA ASP A 52 -13.61 -2.71 7.94
C ASP A 52 -12.09 -2.57 7.90
N ASP A 53 -11.44 -3.12 6.88
CA ASP A 53 -9.99 -3.04 6.68
C ASP A 53 -9.52 -1.61 6.42
N LEU A 54 -10.33 -0.81 5.72
CA LEU A 54 -10.00 0.60 5.49
C LEU A 54 -9.98 1.37 6.82
N ASN A 55 -10.99 1.15 7.66
CA ASN A 55 -11.18 1.85 8.92
C ASN A 55 -10.33 1.26 10.07
N ASN A 56 -9.75 0.07 9.88
CA ASN A 56 -8.91 -0.59 10.87
C ASN A 56 -7.59 0.19 11.10
N ALA A 57 -7.42 0.72 12.30
CA ALA A 57 -6.22 1.47 12.70
C ALA A 57 -4.95 0.60 12.82
N HIS A 58 -5.07 -0.73 12.86
CA HIS A 58 -3.93 -1.64 12.82
C HIS A 58 -3.40 -1.87 11.40
N ILE A 59 -4.18 -1.50 10.38
CA ILE A 59 -3.76 -1.60 8.98
C ILE A 59 -3.22 -0.25 8.53
N THR A 60 -1.95 -0.22 8.12
CA THR A 60 -1.37 0.94 7.45
C THR A 60 -1.87 0.99 6.01
N LYS A 61 -2.51 2.11 5.63
CA LYS A 61 -2.92 2.42 4.27
C LYS A 61 -1.83 3.19 3.55
N VAL A 62 -1.80 3.07 2.22
CA VAL A 62 -0.89 3.82 1.35
C VAL A 62 -1.67 4.46 0.20
N VAL A 63 -1.38 5.73 -0.07
CA VAL A 63 -1.83 6.43 -1.28
C VAL A 63 -0.66 6.51 -2.24
N VAL A 64 -0.92 6.28 -3.53
CA VAL A 64 0.10 6.27 -4.58
C VAL A 64 -0.25 7.22 -5.72
N ASP A 65 0.77 7.67 -6.46
CA ASP A 65 0.57 8.36 -7.73
C ASP A 65 0.18 7.38 -8.86
N ARG A 66 -0.04 7.93 -10.06
CA ARG A 66 -0.39 7.13 -11.26
C ARG A 66 0.74 6.20 -11.74
N ARG A 67 1.99 6.42 -11.32
CA ARG A 67 3.13 5.55 -11.58
C ARG A 67 3.31 4.48 -10.48
N GLY A 68 2.43 4.47 -9.48
CA GLY A 68 2.48 3.53 -8.37
C GLY A 68 3.43 3.93 -7.23
N ARG A 69 4.03 5.13 -7.27
CA ARG A 69 4.94 5.63 -6.23
C ARG A 69 4.16 6.02 -5.00
N ALA A 70 4.64 5.60 -3.82
CA ALA A 70 4.02 5.97 -2.57
C ALA A 70 4.11 7.48 -2.33
N LEU A 71 2.96 8.10 -2.08
CA LEU A 71 2.84 9.51 -1.72
C LEU A 71 2.75 9.69 -0.21
N TYR A 72 2.00 8.80 0.45
CA TYR A 72 1.75 8.91 1.88
C TYR A 72 1.30 7.58 2.49
N PHE A 73 1.75 7.31 3.72
CA PHE A 73 1.34 6.17 4.53
C PHE A 73 0.58 6.69 5.77
N SER A 74 -0.51 6.03 6.14
CA SER A 74 -1.28 6.40 7.33
C SER A 74 -2.08 5.24 7.89
N ARG A 75 -2.30 5.24 9.22
CA ARG A 75 -3.30 4.38 9.86
C ARG A 75 -4.72 4.96 9.78
N ALA A 76 -4.86 6.23 9.42
CA ALA A 76 -6.16 6.82 9.12
C ALA A 76 -6.74 6.24 7.80
N PRO A 77 -8.08 6.21 7.64
CA PRO A 77 -8.70 5.76 6.40
C PRO A 77 -8.38 6.73 5.26
N ILE A 78 -7.52 6.30 4.33
CA ILE A 78 -7.14 7.05 3.13
C ILE A 78 -7.27 6.18 1.87
N PRO A 79 -7.62 6.76 0.71
CA PRO A 79 -8.03 8.16 0.52
C PRO A 79 -9.39 8.46 1.18
N HIS A 80 -9.53 9.67 1.72
CA HIS A 80 -10.80 10.10 2.30
C HIS A 80 -11.87 10.21 1.21
N ASP A 81 -13.03 9.61 1.47
CA ASP A 81 -14.16 9.67 0.58
C ASP A 81 -15.15 10.76 1.02
N ARG A 82 -15.04 11.92 0.37
CA ARG A 82 -15.88 13.09 0.69
C ARG A 82 -17.37 12.83 0.42
N GLU A 83 -17.67 12.04 -0.60
CA GLU A 83 -19.03 11.79 -1.08
C GLU A 83 -19.72 10.64 -0.33
N ALA A 84 -19.00 9.94 0.55
CA ALA A 84 -19.53 8.82 1.32
C ALA A 84 -20.82 9.18 2.07
N ARG A 85 -20.87 10.36 2.70
CA ARG A 85 -22.06 10.83 3.43
C ARG A 85 -23.26 11.06 2.49
N LEU A 86 -23.01 11.57 1.28
CA LEU A 86 -24.04 11.91 0.31
C LEU A 86 -24.69 10.66 -0.30
N ARG A 87 -23.91 9.59 -0.48
CA ARG A 87 -24.44 8.29 -0.91
C ARG A 87 -25.34 7.63 0.15
N THR A 88 -25.09 7.86 1.43
CA THR A 88 -25.91 7.30 2.52
C THR A 88 -27.25 8.03 2.70
N SER A 89 -27.38 9.29 2.28
CA SER A 89 -28.57 10.12 2.50
C SER A 89 -29.69 9.97 1.45
N GLY A 90 -29.50 9.18 0.38
CA GLY A 90 -30.58 8.86 -0.56
C GLY A 90 -30.97 9.96 -1.56
N ASP A 91 -30.26 11.10 -1.58
CA ASP A 91 -30.47 12.16 -2.57
C ASP A 91 -29.88 11.74 -3.93
N LEU A 92 -30.74 11.12 -4.74
CA LEU A 92 -30.49 10.62 -6.09
C LEU A 92 -30.41 11.76 -7.11
N GLU A 93 -29.27 12.44 -7.14
CA GLU A 93 -28.62 12.93 -8.37
C GLU A 93 -27.09 12.89 -8.17
N THR A 94 -26.58 11.81 -7.62
CA THR A 94 -25.13 11.66 -7.42
C THR A 94 -24.51 11.07 -8.68
N LEU A 95 -23.68 11.88 -9.35
CA LEU A 95 -22.68 11.41 -10.32
C LEU A 95 -22.10 10.08 -9.80
N GLU A 96 -22.10 9.03 -10.63
CA GLU A 96 -21.46 7.73 -10.37
C GLU A 96 -19.93 7.89 -10.24
N THR A 97 -19.48 8.67 -9.28
CA THR A 97 -18.08 8.92 -9.04
C THR A 97 -17.61 7.77 -8.18
N ALA A 98 -17.05 6.76 -8.84
CA ALA A 98 -16.47 5.60 -8.16
C ALA A 98 -15.47 6.07 -7.10
N ARG A 99 -15.62 5.53 -5.89
CA ARG A 99 -14.69 5.75 -4.79
C ARG A 99 -13.27 5.38 -5.25
N ALA A 100 -12.31 6.27 -5.02
CA ALA A 100 -10.90 5.95 -5.26
C ALA A 100 -10.49 4.74 -4.40
N PRO A 101 -9.82 3.73 -4.97
CA PRO A 101 -9.46 2.54 -4.23
C PRO A 101 -8.51 2.87 -3.08
N GLY A 102 -8.76 2.29 -1.91
CA GLY A 102 -7.79 2.27 -0.81
C GLY A 102 -6.82 1.10 -0.99
N TYR A 103 -5.60 1.26 -0.48
CA TYR A 103 -4.59 0.21 -0.49
C TYR A 103 -4.01 -0.01 0.89
N LYS A 104 -3.87 -1.27 1.29
CA LYS A 104 -3.09 -1.72 2.43
C LYS A 104 -1.61 -1.76 2.01
N HIS A 105 -0.74 -1.23 2.86
CA HIS A 105 0.70 -1.44 2.75
C HIS A 105 1.08 -2.81 3.30
N ILE A 106 1.97 -3.51 2.60
CA ILE A 106 2.56 -4.78 3.04
C ILE A 106 4.00 -4.48 3.48
N GLY A 107 4.34 -4.80 4.73
CA GLY A 107 5.60 -4.47 5.39
C GLY A 107 6.84 -5.22 4.87
N LEU A 108 6.97 -5.36 3.56
CA LEU A 108 8.11 -5.93 2.84
C LEU A 108 8.84 -4.79 2.13
N TYR A 109 10.15 -4.73 2.28
CA TYR A 109 11.01 -3.66 1.74
C TYR A 109 12.23 -4.25 1.05
#